data_AF-S5MN30-F1
#
_entry.id   AF-S5MN30-F1
#
_cell.length_a   1.000
_cell.length_b   1.000
_cell.length_c   1.000
_cell.angle_alpha   90.00
_cell.angle_beta   90.00
_cell.angle_gamma   90.00
#
_symmetry.space_group_name_H-M   'P 1'
#
loop_
_entity.id
_entity.type
_entity.pdbx_description
1 polymer ?
#
loop_
_entity_poly.entity_id
_entity_poly.type
_entity_poly.pdbx_seq_one_letter_code
_entity_poly.pdbx_strand_id
1 'polypeptide(L)'
;KVSIQGNPVSILVEKAIDGDKLKHLIVTPAGCGEQNMIGMTPTVIATHYLDSTQQWESFGIDRRAEAVNLIKKGYTQQLAFRKPDNSYAAFKDRPSSTWLTAYVAKVFSLAITLVDIEPEVVCGAVKWLILEKQKPDGIFQEDAPVIHKEMVGGYQGAEPEVSLTAFVLIALQESREICKDRVNSLERSITKAAQYLTKRYQSLARPYTVALTSYALALTGHLKSEKVLMKFSKGGKSWEERNARTYNMEGTSYALLALLQMEKAELTGPVARWLAQQNYFGGGYGSTQATMLVFQALAQYQLASPRQLELNLDVSLLLPRRAKPVTYRIENNN
;
A
#
# COMPACT_ATOMS: atom_id res chain seq x y z
N LYS A 1 13.22 -33.34 -6.78
CA LYS A 1 12.28 -33.26 -5.63
C LYS A 1 10.97 -32.70 -6.17
N VAL A 2 9.85 -33.41 -6.05
CA VAL A 2 8.51 -32.95 -6.50
C VAL A 2 7.78 -32.44 -5.26
N SER A 3 7.16 -31.25 -5.33
CA SER A 3 6.39 -30.64 -4.24
C SER A 3 4.99 -30.30 -4.77
N ILE A 4 3.94 -30.69 -4.04
CA ILE A 4 2.54 -30.47 -4.40
C ILE A 4 1.90 -29.62 -3.30
N GLN A 5 1.14 -28.60 -3.67
CA GLN A 5 0.50 -27.66 -2.73
C GLN A 5 -0.88 -27.28 -3.26
N GLY A 6 -1.90 -27.29 -2.40
CA GLY A 6 -3.30 -27.10 -2.80
C GLY A 6 -3.66 -25.67 -3.21
N ASN A 7 -3.14 -24.68 -2.49
CA ASN A 7 -3.22 -23.27 -2.89
C ASN A 7 -1.82 -22.65 -2.87
N PRO A 8 -1.00 -22.86 -3.91
CA PRO A 8 0.39 -22.44 -3.91
C PRO A 8 0.53 -20.92 -3.87
N VAL A 9 -0.48 -20.15 -4.30
CA VAL A 9 -0.43 -18.68 -4.24
C VAL A 9 -0.73 -18.19 -2.83
N SER A 10 -1.79 -18.67 -2.18
CA SER A 10 -2.09 -18.28 -0.79
C SER A 10 -0.95 -18.68 0.15
N ILE A 11 -0.41 -19.89 0.03
CA ILE A 11 0.73 -20.36 0.85
C ILE A 11 1.98 -19.52 0.57
N LEU A 12 2.24 -19.16 -0.69
CA LEU A 12 3.37 -18.31 -1.04
C LEU A 12 3.20 -16.89 -0.50
N VAL A 13 2.00 -16.32 -0.61
CA VAL A 13 1.65 -15.00 -0.07
C VAL A 13 1.81 -15.01 1.44
N GLU A 14 1.21 -15.98 2.14
CA GLU A 14 1.33 -16.18 3.58
C GLU A 14 2.79 -16.35 4.02
N LYS A 15 3.61 -17.12 3.29
CA LYS A 15 5.05 -17.23 3.56
C LYS A 15 5.85 -15.96 3.26
N ALA A 16 5.41 -15.15 2.31
CA ALA A 16 6.08 -13.89 1.97
C ALA A 16 5.85 -12.81 3.05
N ILE A 17 4.75 -12.94 3.79
CA ILE A 17 4.31 -12.00 4.83
C ILE A 17 4.23 -12.64 6.21
N ASP A 18 4.86 -13.81 6.38
CA ASP A 18 4.96 -14.55 7.63
C ASP A 18 5.47 -13.63 8.74
N GLY A 19 4.76 -13.58 9.86
CA GLY A 19 5.12 -12.78 11.02
C GLY A 19 6.58 -12.94 11.41
N ASP A 20 7.16 -14.13 11.37
CA ASP A 20 8.58 -14.33 11.70
C ASP A 20 9.54 -13.55 10.80
N LYS A 21 9.10 -13.19 9.59
CA LYS A 21 9.83 -12.37 8.64
C LYS A 21 9.47 -10.89 8.70
N LEU A 22 8.48 -10.50 9.51
CA LEU A 22 8.09 -9.11 9.74
C LEU A 22 8.66 -8.53 11.03
N LYS A 23 9.40 -9.33 11.82
CA LYS A 23 9.92 -8.90 13.14
C LYS A 23 10.76 -7.62 13.06
N HIS A 24 11.53 -7.46 11.99
CA HIS A 24 12.41 -6.29 11.76
C HIS A 24 11.66 -5.04 11.30
N LEU A 25 10.36 -5.13 11.00
CA LEU A 25 9.50 -3.99 10.67
C LEU A 25 8.89 -3.32 11.91
N ILE A 26 9.03 -3.95 13.07
CA ILE A 26 8.75 -3.33 14.36
C ILE A 26 9.96 -2.47 14.73
N VAL A 27 9.89 -1.20 14.36
CA VAL A 27 11.02 -0.26 14.43
C VAL A 27 10.64 0.88 15.38
N THR A 28 11.61 1.34 16.16
CA THR A 28 11.42 2.55 16.96
C THR A 28 11.51 3.78 16.06
N PRO A 29 10.45 4.59 15.95
CA PRO A 29 10.50 5.82 15.17
C PRO A 29 11.40 6.87 15.86
N ALA A 30 12.11 7.65 15.06
CA ALA A 30 13.07 8.64 15.52
C ALA A 30 13.37 9.69 14.43
N GLY A 31 14.06 10.75 14.81
CA GLY A 31 14.57 11.76 13.88
C GLY A 31 13.56 12.86 13.54
N CYS A 32 13.70 13.42 12.35
CA CYS A 32 12.84 14.49 11.84
C CYS A 32 11.46 13.96 11.41
N GLY A 33 10.52 14.83 11.04
CA GLY A 33 9.15 14.42 10.67
C GLY A 33 9.06 13.43 9.51
N GLU A 34 10.07 13.39 8.63
CA GLU A 34 10.17 12.40 7.56
C GLU A 34 10.70 11.05 8.08
N GLN A 35 11.81 11.08 8.83
CA GLN A 35 12.45 9.90 9.41
C GLN A 35 11.55 9.18 10.42
N ASN A 36 10.79 9.94 11.18
CA ASN A 36 9.81 9.42 12.12
C ASN A 36 8.74 8.59 11.40
N MET A 37 8.23 9.10 10.27
CA MET A 37 7.30 8.35 9.42
C MET A 37 7.95 7.13 8.76
N ILE A 38 9.22 7.21 8.37
CA ILE A 38 9.97 6.06 7.84
C ILE A 38 10.01 4.91 8.86
N GLY A 39 10.24 5.22 10.15
CA GLY A 39 10.25 4.22 11.22
C GLY A 39 8.86 3.74 11.65
N MET A 40 7.86 4.62 11.67
CA MET A 40 6.51 4.31 12.15
C MET A 40 5.70 3.48 11.16
N THR A 41 5.79 3.79 9.85
CA THR A 41 4.94 3.16 8.84
C THR A 41 5.02 1.62 8.82
N PRO A 42 6.22 1.00 8.81
CA PRO A 42 6.31 -0.46 8.77
C PRO A 42 5.63 -1.13 9.97
N THR A 43 5.72 -0.51 11.16
CA THR A 43 5.10 -1.01 12.38
C THR A 43 3.57 -0.90 12.33
N VAL A 44 3.02 0.23 11.85
CA VAL A 44 1.56 0.40 11.66
C VAL A 44 1.01 -0.69 10.75
N ILE A 45 1.67 -0.95 9.62
CA ILE A 45 1.18 -1.86 8.60
C ILE A 45 1.31 -3.32 9.04
N ALA A 46 2.44 -3.69 9.63
CA ALA A 46 2.63 -5.02 10.19
C ALA A 46 1.57 -5.30 11.26
N THR A 47 1.30 -4.33 12.13
CA THR A 47 0.29 -4.47 13.20
C THR A 47 -1.12 -4.61 12.62
N HIS A 48 -1.52 -3.72 11.71
CA HIS A 48 -2.82 -3.79 11.04
C HIS A 48 -3.01 -5.13 10.29
N TYR A 49 -1.94 -5.61 9.65
CA TYR A 49 -1.96 -6.89 8.97
C TYR A 49 -2.17 -8.06 9.94
N LEU A 50 -1.33 -8.18 10.96
CA LEU A 50 -1.39 -9.27 11.93
C LEU A 50 -2.74 -9.27 12.69
N ASP A 51 -3.32 -8.09 12.94
CA ASP A 51 -4.69 -7.94 13.46
C ASP A 51 -5.72 -8.51 12.48
N SER A 52 -5.64 -8.14 11.21
CA SER A 52 -6.59 -8.57 10.17
C SER A 52 -6.50 -10.06 9.86
N THR A 53 -5.32 -10.67 9.98
CA THR A 53 -5.09 -12.09 9.69
C THR A 53 -5.08 -12.99 10.91
N GLN A 54 -5.16 -12.43 12.11
CA GLN A 54 -5.12 -13.15 13.39
C GLN A 54 -3.82 -13.96 13.59
N GLN A 55 -2.68 -13.44 13.10
CA GLN A 55 -1.38 -14.12 13.13
C GLN A 55 -0.47 -13.71 14.30
N TRP A 56 -1.03 -13.13 15.37
CA TRP A 56 -0.23 -12.75 16.55
C TRP A 56 0.30 -13.95 17.33
N GLU A 57 -0.42 -15.08 17.34
CA GLU A 57 -0.02 -16.28 18.07
C GLU A 57 1.31 -16.86 17.58
N SER A 58 1.54 -16.86 16.27
CA SER A 58 2.82 -17.29 15.67
C SER A 58 3.94 -16.28 15.88
N PHE A 59 3.60 -15.00 16.08
CA PHE A 59 4.58 -13.91 16.23
C PHE A 59 5.08 -13.73 17.68
N GLY A 60 4.23 -14.01 18.68
CA GLY A 60 4.52 -13.94 20.10
C GLY A 60 3.49 -13.12 20.89
N ILE A 61 3.10 -13.62 22.08
CA ILE A 61 1.96 -13.15 22.89
C ILE A 61 2.03 -11.64 23.24
N ASP A 62 3.21 -11.10 23.53
CA ASP A 62 3.36 -9.69 24.00
C ASP A 62 3.67 -8.68 22.88
N ARG A 63 3.92 -9.15 21.66
CA ARG A 63 4.49 -8.30 20.61
C ARG A 63 3.49 -7.33 20.01
N ARG A 64 2.20 -7.63 20.12
CA ARG A 64 1.13 -6.69 19.75
C ARG A 64 1.16 -5.45 20.63
N ALA A 65 1.27 -5.62 21.94
CA ALA A 65 1.31 -4.52 22.89
C ALA A 65 2.55 -3.64 22.68
N GLU A 66 3.70 -4.27 22.41
CA GLU A 66 4.94 -3.56 22.03
C GLU A 66 4.74 -2.72 20.77
N ALA A 67 4.19 -3.31 19.70
CA ALA A 67 3.97 -2.61 18.44
C ALA A 67 3.01 -1.42 18.61
N VAL A 68 1.91 -1.60 19.33
CA VAL A 68 0.96 -0.52 19.68
C VAL A 68 1.64 0.61 20.44
N ASN A 69 2.52 0.30 21.40
CA ASN A 69 3.27 1.32 22.13
C ASN A 69 4.26 2.09 21.23
N LEU A 70 4.91 1.41 20.30
CA LEU A 70 5.79 2.06 19.31
C LEU A 70 5.00 2.98 18.37
N ILE A 71 3.81 2.57 17.94
CA ILE A 71 2.90 3.40 17.13
C ILE A 71 2.48 4.65 17.92
N LYS A 72 2.10 4.52 19.20
CA LYS A 72 1.77 5.67 20.07
C LYS A 72 2.94 6.63 20.23
N LYS A 73 4.16 6.09 20.41
CA LYS A 73 5.38 6.88 20.50
C LYS A 73 5.63 7.65 19.20
N GLY A 74 5.55 6.97 18.05
CA GLY A 74 5.72 7.58 16.72
C GLY A 74 4.69 8.67 16.44
N TYR A 75 3.43 8.45 16.81
CA TYR A 75 2.37 9.44 16.73
C TYR A 75 2.71 10.69 17.55
N THR A 76 3.06 10.51 18.83
CA THR A 76 3.44 11.61 19.74
C THR A 76 4.62 12.41 19.18
N GLN A 77 5.64 11.74 18.66
CA GLN A 77 6.79 12.38 18.02
C GLN A 77 6.41 13.11 16.74
N GLN A 78 5.52 12.54 15.91
CA GLN A 78 5.08 13.17 14.67
C GLN A 78 4.31 14.47 14.91
N LEU A 79 3.51 14.54 15.99
CA LEU A 79 2.83 15.77 16.39
C LEU A 79 3.81 16.92 16.67
N ALA A 80 5.04 16.61 17.07
CA ALA A 80 6.09 17.61 17.21
C ALA A 80 6.54 18.22 15.87
N PHE A 81 6.11 17.69 14.72
CA PHE A 81 6.35 18.26 13.38
C PHE A 81 5.08 18.78 12.70
N ARG A 82 3.92 18.66 13.38
CA ARG A 82 2.66 19.31 12.96
C ARG A 82 2.78 20.82 13.17
N LYS A 83 2.43 21.58 12.13
CA LYS A 83 2.37 23.04 12.16
C LYS A 83 1.00 23.55 12.62
N PRO A 84 0.87 24.85 12.98
CA PRO A 84 -0.41 25.43 13.41
C PRO A 84 -1.54 25.30 12.38
N ASP A 85 -1.21 25.23 11.09
CA ASP A 85 -2.15 25.03 9.98
C ASP A 85 -2.45 23.56 9.67
N ASN A 86 -1.99 22.63 10.53
CA ASN A 86 -2.11 21.17 10.39
C ASN A 86 -1.27 20.51 9.28
N SER A 87 -0.37 21.26 8.66
CA SER A 87 0.56 20.72 7.67
C SER A 87 1.82 20.13 8.32
N TYR A 88 2.55 19.32 7.55
CA TYR A 88 3.77 18.65 8.00
C TYR A 88 4.98 19.01 7.14
N ALA A 89 6.14 18.99 7.78
CA ALA A 89 7.45 19.17 7.16
C ALA A 89 8.49 18.26 7.86
N ALA A 90 9.68 18.10 7.29
CA ALA A 90 10.79 17.45 7.98
C ALA A 90 11.11 18.15 9.31
N PHE A 91 11.12 19.49 9.31
CA PHE A 91 11.39 20.35 10.45
C PHE A 91 10.40 21.52 10.45
N LYS A 92 10.04 22.05 11.63
CA LYS A 92 8.99 23.09 11.74
C LYS A 92 9.33 24.40 11.00
N ASP A 93 10.60 24.73 10.92
CA ASP A 93 11.16 25.91 10.26
C ASP A 93 11.19 25.81 8.73
N ARG A 94 11.11 24.60 8.18
CA ARG A 94 11.05 24.36 6.73
C ARG A 94 9.61 24.52 6.23
N PRO A 95 9.38 25.04 5.00
CA PRO A 95 8.05 25.04 4.40
C PRO A 95 7.42 23.63 4.33
N SER A 96 6.09 23.57 4.37
CA SER A 96 5.36 22.30 4.47
C SER A 96 5.32 21.54 3.15
N SER A 97 5.54 20.23 3.22
CA SER A 97 5.49 19.35 2.06
C SER A 97 4.07 18.85 1.84
N THR A 98 3.56 19.03 0.63
CA THR A 98 2.27 18.46 0.21
C THR A 98 2.31 16.95 0.28
N TRP A 99 3.37 16.34 -0.24
CA TRP A 99 3.53 14.89 -0.25
C TRP A 99 3.60 14.33 1.17
N LEU A 100 4.40 14.92 2.06
CA LEU A 100 4.53 14.43 3.44
C LEU A 100 3.22 14.59 4.21
N THR A 101 2.53 15.72 4.03
CA THR A 101 1.24 15.97 4.70
C THR A 101 0.19 14.92 4.28
N ALA A 102 0.11 14.62 2.99
CA ALA A 102 -0.77 13.55 2.48
C ALA A 102 -0.35 12.17 3.01
N TYR A 103 0.96 11.89 3.07
CA TYR A 103 1.45 10.63 3.58
C TYR A 103 1.14 10.43 5.07
N VAL A 104 1.31 11.46 5.89
CA VAL A 104 0.94 11.43 7.32
C VAL A 104 -0.55 11.19 7.48
N ALA A 105 -1.40 11.91 6.73
CA ALA A 105 -2.86 11.71 6.77
C ALA A 105 -3.24 10.26 6.40
N LYS A 106 -2.60 9.70 5.37
CA LYS A 106 -2.79 8.31 4.94
C LYS A 106 -2.45 7.32 6.07
N VAL A 107 -1.23 7.41 6.62
CA VAL A 107 -0.76 6.47 7.66
C VAL A 107 -1.57 6.62 8.96
N PHE A 108 -1.96 7.83 9.34
CA PHE A 108 -2.80 8.05 10.52
C PHE A 108 -4.23 7.55 10.33
N SER A 109 -4.77 7.63 9.11
CA SER A 109 -6.08 7.05 8.81
C SER A 109 -6.08 5.53 8.98
N LEU A 110 -4.95 4.86 8.71
CA LEU A 110 -4.78 3.44 9.01
C LEU A 110 -4.58 3.21 10.52
N ALA A 111 -3.72 4.00 11.16
CA ALA A 111 -3.32 3.82 12.55
C ALA A 111 -4.43 4.12 13.57
N ILE A 112 -5.47 4.89 13.22
CA ILE A 112 -6.61 5.20 14.11
C ILE A 112 -7.37 3.94 14.57
N THR A 113 -7.26 2.84 13.82
CA THR A 113 -7.83 1.54 14.18
C THR A 113 -7.01 0.80 15.25
N LEU A 114 -5.76 1.22 15.47
CA LEU A 114 -4.79 0.57 16.35
C LEU A 114 -4.53 1.38 17.63
N VAL A 115 -4.51 2.70 17.51
CA VAL A 115 -4.23 3.65 18.59
C VAL A 115 -5.20 4.83 18.52
N ASP A 116 -5.43 5.48 19.66
CA ASP A 116 -6.28 6.66 19.73
C ASP A 116 -5.58 7.86 19.06
N ILE A 117 -6.12 8.30 17.92
CA ILE A 117 -5.66 9.47 17.15
C ILE A 117 -6.82 10.44 17.06
N GLU A 118 -6.59 11.69 17.50
CA GLU A 118 -7.57 12.75 17.38
C GLU A 118 -7.99 12.96 15.91
N PRO A 119 -9.30 12.90 15.56
CA PRO A 119 -9.76 13.05 14.19
C PRO A 119 -9.31 14.36 13.51
N GLU A 120 -9.14 15.43 14.29
CA GLU A 120 -8.67 16.73 13.78
C GLU A 120 -7.22 16.67 13.27
N VAL A 121 -6.39 15.75 13.75
CA VAL A 121 -5.02 15.58 13.23
C VAL A 121 -5.04 15.10 11.78
N VAL A 122 -5.98 14.21 11.44
CA VAL A 122 -6.17 13.71 10.08
C VAL A 122 -6.94 14.74 9.25
N CYS A 123 -8.08 15.20 9.74
CA CYS A 123 -8.98 16.06 8.96
C CYS A 123 -8.46 17.49 8.79
N GLY A 124 -7.66 17.99 9.73
CA GLY A 124 -6.94 19.26 9.57
C GLY A 124 -5.91 19.19 8.44
N ALA A 125 -5.14 18.09 8.35
CA ALA A 125 -4.19 17.87 7.26
C ALA A 125 -4.90 17.72 5.90
N VAL A 126 -6.01 16.96 5.87
CA VAL A 126 -6.88 16.83 4.68
C VAL A 126 -7.42 18.19 4.24
N LYS A 127 -7.94 18.99 5.17
CA LYS A 127 -8.45 20.33 4.88
C LYS A 127 -7.36 21.24 4.32
N TRP A 128 -6.16 21.23 4.90
CA TRP A 128 -5.02 22.00 4.40
C TRP A 128 -4.62 21.60 2.98
N LEU A 129 -4.54 20.29 2.68
CA LEU A 129 -4.25 19.81 1.32
C LEU A 129 -5.25 20.36 0.30
N ILE A 130 -6.54 20.33 0.64
CA ILE A 130 -7.61 20.77 -0.25
C ILE A 130 -7.57 22.28 -0.46
N LEU A 131 -7.43 23.06 0.60
CA LEU A 131 -7.53 24.52 0.54
C LEU A 131 -6.25 25.18 0.00
N GLU A 132 -5.09 24.69 0.41
CA GLU A 132 -3.81 25.36 0.13
C GLU A 132 -3.05 24.74 -1.04
N LYS A 133 -3.29 23.46 -1.36
CA LYS A 133 -2.47 22.70 -2.32
C LYS A 133 -3.20 22.15 -3.52
N GLN A 134 -4.54 22.21 -3.56
CA GLN A 134 -5.31 21.81 -4.74
C GLN A 134 -5.60 23.01 -5.64
N LYS A 135 -5.18 22.92 -6.90
CA LYS A 135 -5.54 23.89 -7.94
C LYS A 135 -7.00 23.74 -8.38
N PRO A 136 -7.61 24.79 -9.00
CA PRO A 136 -9.00 24.74 -9.44
C PRO A 136 -9.34 23.58 -10.39
N ASP A 137 -8.36 23.15 -11.18
CA ASP A 137 -8.42 22.04 -12.15
C ASP A 137 -8.23 20.64 -11.53
N GLY A 138 -8.00 20.56 -10.21
CA GLY A 138 -7.89 19.30 -9.45
C GLY A 138 -6.47 18.82 -9.21
N ILE A 139 -5.46 19.49 -9.77
CA ILE A 139 -4.04 19.15 -9.59
C ILE A 139 -3.60 19.48 -8.16
N PHE A 140 -2.85 18.59 -7.51
CA PHE A 140 -2.12 18.93 -6.29
C PHE A 140 -0.70 19.38 -6.62
N GLN A 141 -0.26 20.47 -5.99
CA GLN A 141 1.07 21.06 -6.17
C GLN A 141 1.97 20.76 -4.97
N GLU A 142 3.24 20.46 -5.23
CA GLU A 142 4.30 20.39 -4.21
C GLU A 142 5.16 21.65 -4.28
N ASP A 143 5.28 22.34 -3.15
CA ASP A 143 6.07 23.57 -3.01
C ASP A 143 7.37 23.34 -2.25
N ALA A 144 7.42 22.29 -1.43
CA ALA A 144 8.57 21.98 -0.58
C ALA A 144 8.77 20.48 -0.50
N PRO A 145 9.39 19.86 -1.53
CA PRO A 145 9.63 18.42 -1.54
C PRO A 145 10.40 17.96 -0.30
N VAL A 146 10.15 16.70 0.05
CA VAL A 146 10.84 16.02 1.15
C VAL A 146 12.36 16.00 0.95
N ILE A 147 13.09 15.97 2.06
CA ILE A 147 14.55 15.86 2.08
C ILE A 147 14.96 14.42 1.76
N HIS A 148 14.30 13.45 2.41
CA HIS A 148 14.47 12.02 2.21
C HIS A 148 13.74 11.56 0.95
N LYS A 149 14.26 11.94 -0.22
CA LYS A 149 13.71 11.60 -1.53
C LYS A 149 13.50 10.11 -1.79
N GLU A 150 14.13 9.26 -1.01
CA GLU A 150 13.94 7.82 -1.06
C GLU A 150 12.57 7.37 -0.49
N MET A 151 11.88 8.23 0.27
CA MET A 151 10.56 7.95 0.84
C MET A 151 9.40 8.21 -0.13
N VAL A 152 9.61 8.96 -1.23
CA VAL A 152 8.55 9.26 -2.23
C VAL A 152 8.31 8.13 -3.24
N GLY A 153 9.17 7.11 -3.27
CA GLY A 153 9.00 5.98 -4.18
C GLY A 153 9.19 6.34 -5.66
N GLY A 154 8.45 5.68 -6.55
CA GLY A 154 8.53 5.87 -8.02
C GLY A 154 8.08 7.25 -8.54
N TYR A 155 7.74 8.17 -7.63
CA TYR A 155 7.35 9.56 -7.89
C TYR A 155 8.35 10.33 -8.76
N GLN A 156 9.65 10.02 -8.68
CA GLN A 156 10.67 10.70 -9.48
C GLN A 156 10.56 10.30 -10.96
N GLY A 157 10.43 11.29 -11.85
CA GLY A 157 10.50 11.11 -13.30
C GLY A 157 9.62 12.08 -14.08
N ALA A 158 9.21 11.68 -15.29
CA ALA A 158 8.61 12.57 -16.29
C ALA A 158 7.13 12.96 -16.03
N GLU A 159 6.46 12.39 -15.02
CA GLU A 159 5.02 12.59 -14.78
C GLU A 159 4.69 13.02 -13.32
N PRO A 160 5.44 13.95 -12.70
CA PRO A 160 5.37 14.20 -11.26
C PRO A 160 4.01 14.74 -10.81
N GLU A 161 3.38 15.63 -11.60
CA GLU A 161 2.06 16.19 -11.25
C GLU A 161 0.97 15.12 -11.16
N VAL A 162 0.99 14.14 -12.08
CA VAL A 162 0.02 13.03 -12.11
C VAL A 162 0.28 12.12 -10.92
N SER A 163 1.54 11.75 -10.67
CA SER A 163 1.90 10.89 -9.54
C SER A 163 1.55 11.53 -8.20
N LEU A 164 1.82 12.82 -7.99
CA LEU A 164 1.45 13.53 -6.76
C LEU A 164 -0.07 13.58 -6.61
N THR A 165 -0.79 13.96 -7.66
CA THR A 165 -2.25 14.09 -7.61
C THR A 165 -2.92 12.74 -7.31
N ALA A 166 -2.45 11.66 -7.93
CA ALA A 166 -2.93 10.30 -7.65
C ALA A 166 -2.61 9.86 -6.22
N PHE A 167 -1.40 10.14 -5.73
CA PHE A 167 -1.00 9.83 -4.36
C PHE A 167 -1.85 10.56 -3.31
N VAL A 168 -2.04 11.88 -3.49
CA VAL A 168 -2.88 12.68 -2.59
C VAL A 168 -4.34 12.20 -2.68
N LEU A 169 -4.86 11.89 -3.86
CA LEU A 169 -6.21 11.35 -4.02
C LEU A 169 -6.43 10.04 -3.23
N ILE A 170 -5.44 9.13 -3.24
CA ILE A 170 -5.49 7.91 -2.43
C ILE A 170 -5.56 8.25 -0.94
N ALA A 171 -4.72 9.18 -0.46
CA ALA A 171 -4.74 9.62 0.94
C ALA A 171 -6.08 10.26 1.35
N LEU A 172 -6.68 11.08 0.48
CA LEU A 172 -8.00 11.66 0.70
C LEU A 172 -9.10 10.60 0.73
N GLN A 173 -9.01 9.57 -0.11
CA GLN A 173 -9.99 8.48 -0.11
C GLN A 173 -9.85 7.59 1.13
N GLU A 174 -8.63 7.24 1.54
CA GLU A 174 -8.40 6.42 2.73
C GLU A 174 -8.80 7.15 4.04
N SER A 175 -8.77 8.48 4.05
CA SER A 175 -9.24 9.31 5.17
C SER A 175 -10.73 9.69 5.10
N ARG A 176 -11.44 9.26 4.04
CA ARG A 176 -12.79 9.71 3.73
C ARG A 176 -13.79 9.46 4.85
N GLU A 177 -13.83 8.24 5.37
CA GLU A 177 -14.82 7.87 6.40
C GLU A 177 -14.61 8.64 7.72
N ILE A 178 -13.38 9.08 8.00
CA ILE A 178 -13.04 9.86 9.20
C ILE A 178 -13.44 11.33 9.01
N CYS A 179 -13.27 11.86 7.79
CA CYS A 179 -13.33 13.29 7.52
C CYS A 179 -14.55 13.78 6.73
N LYS A 180 -15.41 12.90 6.22
CA LYS A 180 -16.60 13.26 5.42
C LYS A 180 -17.52 14.26 6.13
N ASP A 181 -17.70 14.12 7.44
CA ASP A 181 -18.59 14.99 8.23
C ASP A 181 -17.90 16.25 8.76
N ARG A 182 -16.57 16.35 8.61
CA ARG A 182 -15.74 17.46 9.13
C ARG A 182 -15.23 18.38 8.03
N VAL A 183 -15.09 17.87 6.81
CA VAL A 183 -14.53 18.58 5.66
C VAL A 183 -15.51 18.57 4.49
N ASN A 184 -16.39 19.58 4.46
CA ASN A 184 -17.46 19.71 3.46
C ASN A 184 -16.97 19.75 2.00
N SER A 185 -15.71 20.14 1.77
CA SER A 185 -15.10 20.21 0.43
C SER A 185 -14.47 18.89 -0.04
N LEU A 186 -14.43 17.85 0.80
CA LEU A 186 -13.71 16.60 0.54
C LEU A 186 -14.19 15.88 -0.73
N GLU A 187 -15.49 15.60 -0.84
CA GLU A 187 -16.07 14.90 -2.00
C GLU A 187 -15.83 15.65 -3.31
N ARG A 188 -15.95 16.98 -3.26
CA ARG A 188 -15.71 17.84 -4.43
C ARG A 188 -14.22 17.81 -4.83
N SER A 189 -13.32 17.84 -3.85
CA SER A 189 -11.88 17.76 -4.08
C SER A 189 -11.48 16.42 -4.70
N ILE A 190 -11.98 15.31 -4.16
CA ILE A 190 -11.79 13.95 -4.68
C ILE A 190 -12.26 13.87 -6.14
N THR A 191 -13.47 14.38 -6.42
CA THR A 191 -14.04 14.39 -7.78
C THR A 191 -13.18 15.17 -8.76
N LYS A 192 -12.69 16.36 -8.40
CA LYS A 192 -11.82 17.17 -9.28
C LYS A 192 -10.51 16.48 -9.61
N ALA A 193 -9.84 15.91 -8.59
CA ALA A 193 -8.60 15.19 -8.78
C ALA A 193 -8.81 13.94 -9.67
N ALA A 194 -9.87 13.17 -9.43
CA ALA A 194 -10.23 12.02 -10.25
C ALA A 194 -10.51 12.41 -11.71
N GLN A 195 -11.18 13.55 -11.95
CA GLN A 195 -11.44 14.06 -13.29
C GLN A 195 -10.16 14.47 -14.03
N TYR A 196 -9.23 15.16 -13.35
CA TYR A 196 -7.91 15.49 -13.90
C TYR A 196 -7.16 14.22 -14.31
N LEU A 197 -7.06 13.25 -13.39
CA LEU A 197 -6.36 11.98 -13.64
C LEU A 197 -7.00 11.20 -14.79
N THR A 198 -8.33 11.15 -14.86
CA THR A 198 -9.07 10.50 -15.96
C THR A 198 -8.70 11.10 -17.32
N LYS A 199 -8.59 12.43 -17.43
CA LYS A 199 -8.20 13.11 -18.68
C LYS A 199 -6.78 12.78 -19.10
N ARG A 200 -5.86 12.60 -18.15
CA ARG A 200 -4.45 12.30 -18.42
C ARG A 200 -4.17 10.80 -18.62
N TYR A 201 -5.03 9.93 -18.10
CA TYR A 201 -4.79 8.50 -17.96
C TYR A 201 -4.35 7.79 -19.26
N GLN A 202 -4.98 8.09 -20.40
CA GLN A 202 -4.64 7.47 -21.69
C GLN A 202 -3.29 7.94 -22.27
N SER A 203 -2.81 9.11 -21.84
CA SER A 203 -1.54 9.70 -22.31
C SER A 203 -0.33 9.30 -21.47
N LEU A 204 -0.53 8.53 -20.40
CA LEU A 204 0.54 8.12 -19.50
C LEU A 204 1.47 7.12 -20.18
N ALA A 205 2.77 7.24 -19.89
CA ALA A 205 3.81 6.47 -20.55
C ALA A 205 4.55 5.51 -19.60
N ARG A 206 4.52 5.74 -18.29
CA ARG A 206 5.27 4.91 -17.33
C ARG A 206 4.40 3.84 -16.68
N PRO A 207 4.85 2.58 -16.62
CA PRO A 207 4.14 1.52 -15.90
C PRO A 207 3.77 1.90 -14.46
N TYR A 208 4.70 2.54 -13.75
CA TYR A 208 4.48 3.01 -12.37
C TYR A 208 3.33 4.01 -12.28
N THR A 209 3.38 5.10 -13.05
CA THR A 209 2.36 6.15 -13.03
C THR A 209 0.99 5.62 -13.45
N VAL A 210 0.96 4.73 -14.44
CA VAL A 210 -0.27 4.04 -14.87
C VAL A 210 -0.84 3.23 -13.72
N ALA A 211 -0.04 2.43 -13.02
CA ALA A 211 -0.51 1.59 -11.92
C ALA A 211 -1.04 2.43 -10.74
N LEU A 212 -0.28 3.43 -10.29
CA LEU A 212 -0.68 4.36 -9.24
C LEU A 212 -1.99 5.09 -9.58
N THR A 213 -2.08 5.63 -10.80
CA THR A 213 -3.28 6.35 -11.27
C THR A 213 -4.47 5.40 -11.39
N SER A 214 -4.24 4.17 -11.84
CA SER A 214 -5.29 3.16 -11.93
C SER A 214 -5.88 2.87 -10.55
N TYR A 215 -5.05 2.71 -9.52
CA TYR A 215 -5.54 2.48 -8.17
C TYR A 215 -6.35 3.67 -7.65
N ALA A 216 -5.84 4.90 -7.81
CA ALA A 216 -6.56 6.11 -7.40
C ALA A 216 -7.92 6.27 -8.11
N LEU A 217 -7.99 5.95 -9.39
CA LEU A 217 -9.24 5.96 -10.17
C LEU A 217 -10.17 4.80 -9.80
N ALA A 218 -9.65 3.62 -9.47
CA ALA A 218 -10.45 2.46 -9.04
C ALA A 218 -11.13 2.76 -7.69
N LEU A 219 -10.37 3.31 -6.74
CA LEU A 219 -10.86 3.72 -5.42
C LEU A 219 -12.01 4.73 -5.47
N THR A 220 -12.03 5.57 -6.50
CA THR A 220 -13.05 6.61 -6.69
C THR A 220 -14.14 6.21 -7.69
N GLY A 221 -14.13 4.97 -8.19
CA GLY A 221 -15.10 4.48 -9.19
C GLY A 221 -14.96 5.11 -10.60
N HIS A 222 -13.86 5.80 -10.88
CA HIS A 222 -13.60 6.45 -12.17
C HIS A 222 -12.82 5.57 -13.15
N LEU A 223 -12.22 4.46 -12.69
CA LEU A 223 -11.53 3.51 -13.57
C LEU A 223 -12.54 2.57 -14.27
N LYS A 224 -12.89 2.89 -15.52
CA LYS A 224 -13.90 2.14 -16.29
C LYS A 224 -13.44 0.77 -16.80
N SER A 225 -12.13 0.59 -17.00
CA SER A 225 -11.57 -0.66 -17.54
C SER A 225 -10.10 -0.79 -17.19
N GLU A 226 -9.69 -2.02 -16.94
CA GLU A 226 -8.32 -2.45 -16.66
C GLU A 226 -7.43 -2.46 -17.92
N LYS A 227 -7.97 -2.24 -19.13
CA LYS A 227 -7.22 -2.35 -20.39
C LYS A 227 -5.95 -1.50 -20.45
N VAL A 228 -6.01 -0.25 -20.01
CA VAL A 228 -4.84 0.64 -19.99
C VAL A 228 -3.84 0.14 -18.97
N LEU A 229 -4.28 -0.22 -17.77
CA LEU A 229 -3.44 -0.85 -16.75
C LEU A 229 -2.72 -2.08 -17.33
N MET A 230 -3.47 -3.04 -17.87
CA MET A 230 -2.96 -4.31 -18.39
C MET A 230 -2.05 -4.15 -19.61
N LYS A 231 -2.22 -3.11 -20.43
CA LYS A 231 -1.31 -2.78 -21.55
C LYS A 231 0.14 -2.57 -21.09
N PHE A 232 0.33 -2.02 -19.88
CA PHE A 232 1.65 -1.79 -19.30
C PHE A 232 2.16 -2.97 -18.46
N SER A 233 1.38 -4.06 -18.38
CA SER A 233 1.79 -5.27 -17.66
C SER A 233 2.79 -6.08 -18.47
N LYS A 234 3.88 -6.50 -17.82
CA LYS A 234 4.85 -7.44 -18.37
C LYS A 234 4.39 -8.87 -18.07
N GLY A 235 3.88 -9.54 -19.11
CA GLY A 235 3.39 -10.92 -18.99
C GLY A 235 2.18 -11.08 -18.07
N GLY A 236 1.37 -10.02 -17.90
CA GLY A 236 0.16 -10.04 -17.10
C GLY A 236 0.36 -10.17 -15.59
N LYS A 237 1.57 -9.90 -15.08
CA LYS A 237 1.93 -10.15 -13.67
C LYS A 237 2.68 -9.01 -12.97
N SER A 238 3.29 -8.08 -13.69
CA SER A 238 4.14 -7.06 -13.10
C SER A 238 4.21 -5.77 -13.93
N TRP A 239 4.42 -4.63 -13.26
CA TRP A 239 4.57 -3.31 -13.90
C TRP A 239 6.00 -2.84 -13.63
N GLU A 240 6.87 -3.11 -14.61
CA GLU A 240 8.32 -2.99 -14.42
C GLU A 240 8.95 -1.93 -15.34
N GLU A 241 9.84 -1.13 -14.77
CA GLU A 241 10.81 -0.28 -15.46
C GLU A 241 12.23 -0.84 -15.26
N ARG A 242 13.15 -0.50 -16.17
CA ARG A 242 14.54 -0.96 -16.10
C ARG A 242 15.24 -0.37 -14.87
N ASN A 243 16.04 -1.19 -14.17
CA ASN A 243 16.85 -0.79 -13.01
C ASN A 243 16.07 -0.13 -11.85
N ALA A 244 14.77 -0.44 -11.72
CA ALA A 244 13.87 0.21 -10.78
C ALA A 244 13.21 -0.78 -9.81
N ARG A 245 13.97 -1.76 -9.26
CA ARG A 245 13.40 -2.89 -8.49
C ARG A 245 12.38 -2.48 -7.44
N THR A 246 12.70 -1.51 -6.58
CA THR A 246 11.80 -1.03 -5.52
C THR A 246 10.54 -0.36 -6.06
N TYR A 247 10.69 0.48 -7.10
CA TYR A 247 9.55 1.14 -7.74
C TYR A 247 8.67 0.17 -8.53
N ASN A 248 9.25 -0.90 -9.08
CA ASN A 248 8.51 -1.96 -9.75
C ASN A 248 7.65 -2.75 -8.75
N MET A 249 8.16 -2.99 -7.54
CA MET A 249 7.38 -3.62 -6.47
C MET A 249 6.24 -2.70 -6.04
N GLU A 250 6.50 -1.41 -5.84
CA GLU A 250 5.48 -0.41 -5.51
C GLU A 250 4.40 -0.30 -6.61
N GLY A 251 4.81 -0.11 -7.86
CA GLY A 251 3.91 -0.02 -9.02
C GLY A 251 3.09 -1.31 -9.22
N THR A 252 3.72 -2.48 -9.08
CA THR A 252 3.00 -3.76 -9.17
C THR A 252 2.01 -3.94 -8.01
N SER A 253 2.33 -3.43 -6.83
CA SER A 253 1.42 -3.44 -5.67
C SER A 253 0.20 -2.53 -5.89
N TYR A 254 0.40 -1.32 -6.43
CA TYR A 254 -0.72 -0.47 -6.87
C TYR A 254 -1.59 -1.15 -7.92
N ALA A 255 -0.99 -1.84 -8.89
CA ALA A 255 -1.73 -2.58 -9.90
C ALA A 255 -2.59 -3.70 -9.27
N LEU A 256 -2.04 -4.47 -8.32
CA LEU A 256 -2.79 -5.49 -7.60
C LEU A 256 -3.97 -4.88 -6.83
N LEU A 257 -3.73 -3.78 -6.09
CA LEU A 257 -4.78 -3.07 -5.36
C LEU A 257 -5.87 -2.52 -6.29
N ALA A 258 -5.49 -1.98 -7.46
CA ALA A 258 -6.45 -1.53 -8.47
C ALA A 258 -7.32 -2.68 -8.99
N LEU A 259 -6.71 -3.84 -9.32
CA LEU A 259 -7.44 -5.01 -9.81
C LEU A 259 -8.38 -5.60 -8.75
N LEU A 260 -7.95 -5.63 -7.49
CA LEU A 260 -8.78 -6.04 -6.35
C LEU A 260 -9.98 -5.10 -6.19
N GLN A 261 -9.75 -3.78 -6.23
CA GLN A 261 -10.80 -2.77 -6.12
C GLN A 261 -11.80 -2.82 -7.30
N MET A 262 -11.35 -3.27 -8.48
CA MET A 262 -12.20 -3.50 -9.65
C MET A 262 -12.86 -4.89 -9.68
N GLU A 263 -12.66 -5.71 -8.64
CA GLU A 263 -13.18 -7.08 -8.54
C GLU A 263 -12.73 -8.00 -9.70
N LYS A 264 -11.53 -7.76 -10.25
CA LYS A 264 -10.94 -8.56 -11.35
C LYS A 264 -10.16 -9.76 -10.83
N ALA A 265 -10.83 -10.63 -10.08
CA ALA A 265 -10.21 -11.76 -9.38
C ALA A 265 -9.33 -12.63 -10.29
N GLU A 266 -9.74 -12.85 -11.54
CA GLU A 266 -9.03 -13.63 -12.56
C GLU A 266 -7.64 -13.08 -12.92
N LEU A 267 -7.41 -11.78 -12.74
CA LEU A 267 -6.14 -11.11 -13.06
C LEU A 267 -5.21 -10.98 -11.84
N THR A 268 -5.73 -11.12 -10.62
CA THR A 268 -4.97 -10.85 -9.40
C THR A 268 -3.95 -11.94 -9.03
N GLY A 269 -4.27 -13.21 -9.31
CA GLY A 269 -3.45 -14.36 -8.91
C GLY A 269 -2.00 -14.33 -9.43
N PRO A 270 -1.75 -14.09 -10.74
CA PRO A 270 -0.40 -13.94 -11.28
C PRO A 270 0.39 -12.80 -10.65
N VAL A 271 -0.27 -11.68 -10.35
CA VAL A 271 0.34 -10.48 -9.76
C VAL A 271 0.75 -10.72 -8.31
N ALA A 272 -0.17 -11.26 -7.50
CA ALA A 272 0.11 -11.64 -6.12
C ALA A 272 1.24 -12.67 -6.02
N ARG A 273 1.25 -13.66 -6.92
CA ARG A 273 2.34 -14.64 -7.02
C ARG A 273 3.67 -13.97 -7.33
N TRP A 274 3.71 -13.04 -8.28
CA TRP A 274 4.95 -12.35 -8.63
C TRP A 274 5.50 -11.53 -7.47
N LEU A 275 4.63 -10.80 -6.75
CA LEU A 275 5.01 -10.02 -5.57
C LEU A 275 5.57 -10.92 -4.46
N ALA A 276 4.88 -12.01 -4.14
CA ALA A 276 5.33 -12.93 -3.10
C ALA A 276 6.63 -13.66 -3.48
N GLN A 277 6.89 -13.90 -4.77
CA GLN A 277 8.16 -14.45 -5.27
C GLN A 277 9.35 -13.48 -5.16
N GLN A 278 9.12 -12.18 -4.94
CA GLN A 278 10.22 -11.23 -4.81
C GLN A 278 11.05 -11.44 -3.54
N ASN A 279 10.54 -12.23 -2.57
CA ASN A 279 11.13 -12.42 -1.25
C ASN A 279 11.53 -11.07 -0.63
N TYR A 280 10.62 -10.10 -0.74
CA TYR A 280 10.85 -8.74 -0.29
C TYR A 280 10.36 -8.60 1.14
N PHE A 281 11.30 -8.35 2.05
CA PHE A 281 11.00 -8.24 3.47
C PHE A 281 10.97 -6.79 3.96
N GLY A 282 11.24 -5.80 3.09
CA GLY A 282 11.24 -4.38 3.47
C GLY A 282 12.34 -3.99 4.47
N GLY A 283 12.29 -2.75 4.94
CA GLY A 283 13.21 -2.23 5.97
C GLY A 283 14.56 -1.72 5.45
N GLY A 284 14.73 -1.60 4.13
CA GLY A 284 15.94 -1.05 3.52
C GLY A 284 15.84 0.44 3.23
N TYR A 285 17.00 1.10 3.04
CA TYR A 285 17.03 2.50 2.61
C TYR A 285 16.26 2.70 1.29
N GLY A 286 15.32 3.65 1.26
CA GLY A 286 14.47 3.94 0.10
C GLY A 286 13.34 2.97 -0.19
N SER A 287 12.96 2.16 0.80
CA SER A 287 11.97 1.10 0.63
C SER A 287 10.61 1.43 1.25
N THR A 288 10.43 2.60 1.87
CA THR A 288 9.27 2.89 2.74
C THR A 288 7.92 2.73 2.03
N GLN A 289 7.72 3.33 0.85
CA GLN A 289 6.49 3.15 0.07
C GLN A 289 6.33 1.71 -0.41
N ALA A 290 7.37 1.12 -1.03
CA ALA A 290 7.30 -0.25 -1.52
C ALA A 290 6.99 -1.26 -0.41
N THR A 291 7.58 -1.10 0.78
CA THR A 291 7.25 -1.88 1.99
C THR A 291 5.78 -1.74 2.32
N MET A 292 5.28 -0.51 2.42
CA MET A 292 3.87 -0.28 2.72
C MET A 292 2.94 -0.96 1.70
N LEU A 293 3.17 -0.70 0.42
CA LEU A 293 2.26 -1.13 -0.63
C LEU A 293 2.31 -2.64 -0.87
N VAL A 294 3.48 -3.28 -0.79
CA VAL A 294 3.58 -4.75 -0.97
C VAL A 294 2.79 -5.47 0.11
N PHE A 295 2.96 -5.09 1.38
CA PHE A 295 2.22 -5.73 2.47
C PHE A 295 0.73 -5.42 2.41
N GLN A 296 0.35 -4.18 2.11
CA GLN A 296 -1.06 -3.80 1.93
C GLN A 296 -1.73 -4.61 0.80
N ALA A 297 -1.06 -4.73 -0.36
CA ALA A 297 -1.61 -5.42 -1.52
C ALA A 297 -1.72 -6.94 -1.29
N LEU A 298 -0.70 -7.56 -0.71
CA LEU A 298 -0.72 -8.99 -0.38
C LEU A 298 -1.76 -9.32 0.71
N ALA A 299 -1.90 -8.45 1.71
CA ALA A 299 -2.91 -8.57 2.74
C ALA A 299 -4.33 -8.50 2.15
N GLN A 300 -4.62 -7.47 1.36
CA GLN A 300 -5.93 -7.33 0.72
C GLN A 300 -6.22 -8.48 -0.24
N TYR A 301 -5.23 -8.97 -0.97
CA TYR A 301 -5.39 -10.17 -1.79
C TYR A 301 -5.77 -11.40 -0.95
N GLN A 302 -5.13 -11.60 0.20
CA GLN A 302 -5.45 -12.71 1.11
C GLN A 302 -6.85 -12.58 1.73
N LEU A 303 -7.29 -11.36 2.06
CA LEU A 303 -8.62 -11.10 2.61
C LEU A 303 -9.74 -11.21 1.56
N ALA A 304 -9.47 -10.79 0.32
CA ALA A 304 -10.42 -10.85 -0.79
C ALA A 304 -10.48 -12.23 -1.45
N SER A 305 -9.40 -13.02 -1.35
CA SER A 305 -9.42 -14.41 -1.75
C SER A 305 -10.35 -15.17 -0.80
N PRO A 306 -11.30 -15.99 -1.30
CA PRO A 306 -12.10 -16.83 -0.44
C PRO A 306 -11.17 -17.65 0.47
N ARG A 307 -11.19 -17.37 1.77
CA ARG A 307 -10.75 -18.35 2.76
C ARG A 307 -11.62 -19.56 2.49
N GLN A 308 -11.02 -20.64 2.01
CA GLN A 308 -11.70 -21.89 1.68
C GLN A 308 -12.55 -21.83 0.39
N LEU A 309 -11.92 -22.04 -0.77
CA LEU A 309 -12.37 -23.23 -1.50
C LEU A 309 -11.95 -24.39 -0.59
N GLU A 310 -12.89 -25.23 -0.14
CA GLU A 310 -12.50 -26.51 0.46
C GLU A 310 -11.49 -27.16 -0.47
N LEU A 311 -10.22 -27.11 -0.10
CA LEU A 311 -9.20 -27.86 -0.83
C LEU A 311 -9.64 -29.30 -0.69
N ASN A 312 -9.93 -29.92 -1.82
CA ASN A 312 -10.31 -31.31 -1.92
C ASN A 312 -9.76 -31.79 -3.26
N LEU A 313 -8.43 -31.88 -3.32
CA LEU A 313 -7.70 -32.22 -4.54
C LEU A 313 -7.13 -33.62 -4.40
N ASP A 314 -7.55 -34.53 -5.26
CA ASP A 314 -6.91 -35.83 -5.44
C ASP A 314 -5.87 -35.72 -6.57
N VAL A 315 -4.59 -35.69 -6.20
CA VAL A 315 -3.44 -35.56 -7.11
C VAL A 315 -2.75 -36.90 -7.27
N SER A 316 -2.72 -37.45 -8.48
CA SER A 316 -1.99 -38.69 -8.78
C SER A 316 -0.76 -38.43 -9.66
N LEU A 317 0.42 -38.81 -9.17
CA LEU A 317 1.70 -38.71 -9.88
C LEU A 317 2.15 -40.09 -10.38
N LEU A 318 2.14 -40.30 -11.70
CA LEU A 318 2.74 -41.48 -12.32
C LEU A 318 4.18 -41.18 -12.73
N LEU A 319 5.14 -41.80 -12.06
CA LEU A 319 6.56 -41.66 -12.36
C LEU A 319 6.98 -42.73 -13.38
N PRO A 320 7.86 -42.43 -14.38
CA PRO A 320 8.23 -43.37 -15.45
C PRO A 320 8.79 -44.72 -14.98
N ARG A 321 9.30 -44.80 -13.75
CA ARG A 321 9.88 -46.01 -13.15
C ARG A 321 8.98 -46.68 -12.09
N ARG A 322 7.73 -46.23 -11.93
CA ARG A 322 6.77 -46.84 -10.98
C ARG A 322 5.58 -47.43 -11.73
N ALA A 323 5.22 -48.66 -11.37
CA ALA A 323 4.06 -49.36 -11.93
C ALA A 323 2.71 -48.82 -11.41
N LYS A 324 2.70 -48.12 -10.26
CA LYS A 324 1.50 -47.52 -9.67
C LYS A 324 1.69 -46.02 -9.44
N PRO A 325 0.64 -45.19 -9.68
CA PRO A 325 0.67 -43.78 -9.33
C PRO A 325 0.86 -43.57 -7.82
N VAL A 326 1.47 -42.44 -7.46
CA VAL A 326 1.48 -41.94 -6.08
C VAL A 326 0.37 -40.94 -5.94
N THR A 327 -0.64 -41.26 -5.13
CA THR A 327 -1.80 -40.39 -4.92
C THR A 327 -1.63 -39.60 -3.64
N TYR A 328 -1.93 -38.30 -3.70
CA TYR A 328 -1.97 -37.37 -2.60
C TYR A 328 -3.36 -36.75 -2.58
N ARG A 329 -3.96 -36.70 -1.39
CA ARG A 329 -5.19 -35.96 -1.17
C ARG A 329 -4.83 -34.70 -0.40
N ILE A 330 -5.08 -33.54 -0.99
CA ILE A 330 -4.79 -32.24 -0.40
C ILE A 330 -6.10 -31.65 0.06
N GLU A 331 -6.23 -31.57 1.38
CA GLU A 331 -7.33 -30.93 2.07
C GLU A 331 -6.84 -29.64 2.74
N ASN A 332 -7.73 -28.88 3.36
CA ASN A 332 -7.33 -27.61 4.01
C ASN A 332 -6.31 -27.79 5.16
N ASN A 333 -6.11 -29.02 5.63
CA ASN A 333 -5.46 -29.31 6.90
C ASN A 333 -4.07 -29.97 6.73
N ASN A 334 -3.64 -30.25 5.49
CA ASN A 334 -2.48 -31.10 5.19
C ASN A 334 -1.64 -30.65 3.98
#